data_AF-A0A4R5FFX0-F1
#
_entry.id   AF-A0A4R5FFX0-F1
#
_cell.length_a   1.000
_cell.length_b   1.000
_cell.length_c   1.000
_cell.angle_alpha   90.00
_cell.angle_beta   90.00
_cell.angle_gamma   90.00
#
_symmetry.space_group_name_H-M   'P 1'
#
loop_
_entity.id
_entity.type
_entity.pdbx_description
1 polymer ?
#
loop_
_entity_poly.entity_id
_entity_poly.type
_entity_poly.pdbx_seq_one_letter_code
_entity_poly.pdbx_strand_id
1 'polypeptide(L)'
;MKSKITLFLLAFLIFVGNVNSYSNGAKIDPPKVSTLSNGTVQCATVTLIQPTCLLATGTITVTAPLGVGLTYSIDGINYQSSPIFAGLAAGSYNVTVNGGGGCISTITVAVILSAPAVPVAATVTLIQPTCLL
;
A
#
# COMPACT_ATOMS: atom_id res chain seq x y z
N MET A 1 -52.12 12.11 42.70
CA MET A 1 -51.09 13.08 42.29
C MET A 1 -51.03 13.05 40.77
N LYS A 2 -51.77 13.91 40.06
CA LYS A 2 -51.29 15.18 39.47
C LYS A 2 -50.08 14.98 38.52
N SER A 3 -50.30 15.34 37.25
CA SER A 3 -49.35 15.86 36.23
C SER A 3 -48.89 14.96 35.07
N LYS A 4 -49.49 15.24 33.89
CA LYS A 4 -48.86 15.43 32.55
C LYS A 4 -48.28 14.17 31.87
N ILE A 5 -48.89 13.51 30.88
CA ILE A 5 -49.38 13.98 29.56
C ILE A 5 -48.43 14.96 28.87
N THR A 6 -48.00 14.54 27.66
CA THR A 6 -47.22 15.24 26.63
C THR A 6 -45.73 14.89 26.56
N LEU A 7 -45.40 13.71 26.02
CA LEU A 7 -44.21 13.53 25.16
C LEU A 7 -44.34 12.27 24.27
N PHE A 8 -45.42 12.23 23.48
CA PHE A 8 -45.49 11.42 22.26
C PHE A 8 -45.68 12.42 21.11
N LEU A 9 -44.90 12.24 20.03
CA LEU A 9 -44.74 13.09 18.83
C LEU A 9 -43.85 14.34 18.96
N LEU A 10 -42.58 14.23 18.55
CA LEU A 10 -42.05 14.96 17.38
C LEU A 10 -40.62 14.49 16.98
N ALA A 11 -40.44 14.23 15.68
CA ALA A 11 -39.20 14.27 14.87
C ALA A 11 -38.05 13.31 15.29
N PHE A 12 -37.72 12.21 14.59
CA PHE A 12 -37.37 12.05 13.17
C PHE A 12 -36.55 13.21 12.58
N LEU A 13 -35.23 12.95 12.41
CA LEU A 13 -34.20 13.77 11.74
C LEU A 13 -33.84 15.06 12.52
N ILE A 14 -32.63 15.62 12.53
CA ILE A 14 -31.51 15.62 11.58
C ILE A 14 -30.22 15.90 12.39
N PHE A 15 -29.12 15.26 11.99
CA PHE A 15 -27.74 15.65 12.32
C PHE A 15 -27.40 16.95 11.57
N VAL A 16 -27.30 18.13 12.20
CA VAL A 16 -26.58 19.26 11.57
C VAL A 16 -25.97 20.23 12.58
N GLY A 17 -24.70 20.55 12.32
CA GLY A 17 -24.00 21.76 12.75
C GLY A 17 -22.55 21.40 13.09
N ASN A 18 -21.49 21.85 12.41
CA ASN A 18 -21.25 23.02 11.56
C ASN A 18 -19.81 22.77 10.98
N VAL A 19 -19.42 23.02 9.72
CA VAL A 19 -19.14 24.31 9.09
C VAL A 19 -18.84 24.14 7.59
N ASN A 20 -19.28 25.13 6.79
CA ASN A 20 -18.57 25.80 5.69
C ASN A 20 -19.56 26.27 4.60
N SER A 21 -19.99 27.53 4.70
CA SER A 21 -20.79 28.24 3.70
C SER A 21 -19.89 28.80 2.59
N TYR A 22 -20.21 28.50 1.32
CA TYR A 22 -19.66 29.21 0.15
C TYR A 22 -20.64 30.29 -0.32
N SER A 23 -20.08 31.45 -0.65
CA SER A 23 -20.75 32.71 -0.93
C SER A 23 -21.31 32.85 -2.34
N ASN A 24 -22.48 33.48 -2.43
CA ASN A 24 -23.02 34.35 -3.51
C ASN A 24 -23.18 33.81 -4.95
N GLY A 25 -24.36 33.26 -5.22
CA GLY A 25 -25.31 33.80 -6.23
C GLY A 25 -24.90 33.93 -7.70
N ALA A 26 -24.97 32.85 -8.48
CA ALA A 26 -25.38 32.85 -9.89
C ALA A 26 -25.65 31.40 -10.36
N LYS A 27 -26.86 31.15 -10.91
CA LYS A 27 -27.34 29.92 -11.58
C LYS A 27 -27.12 28.59 -10.84
N ILE A 28 -28.20 28.08 -10.26
CA ILE A 28 -28.31 26.72 -9.73
C ILE A 28 -28.33 25.69 -10.88
N ASP A 29 -27.15 25.36 -11.40
CA ASP A 29 -26.91 24.06 -12.04
C ASP A 29 -27.26 22.93 -11.04
N PRO A 30 -27.67 21.72 -11.50
CA PRO A 30 -28.00 20.61 -10.61
C PRO A 30 -26.89 20.37 -9.59
N PRO A 31 -27.23 19.98 -8.33
CA PRO A 31 -26.29 19.94 -7.23
C PRO A 31 -25.10 19.06 -7.59
N LYS A 32 -23.94 19.68 -7.83
CA LYS A 32 -22.67 18.96 -7.86
C LYS A 32 -22.46 18.44 -6.44
N VAL A 33 -22.77 17.16 -6.23
CA VAL A 33 -22.42 16.42 -5.02
C VAL A 33 -20.89 16.43 -4.95
N SER A 34 -20.35 17.37 -4.19
CA SER A 34 -18.97 17.30 -3.72
C SER A 34 -18.90 16.12 -2.77
N THR A 35 -18.51 14.96 -3.28
CA THR A 35 -18.33 13.74 -2.52
C THR A 35 -17.26 13.98 -1.44
N LEU A 36 -17.70 14.22 -0.21
CA LEU A 36 -16.86 14.09 0.98
C LEU A 36 -16.37 12.64 0.99
N SER A 37 -15.11 12.46 0.58
CA SER A 37 -14.40 11.19 0.61
C SER A 37 -14.21 10.76 2.06
N ASN A 38 -15.19 10.03 2.60
CA ASN A 38 -15.02 9.31 3.84
C ASN A 38 -14.11 8.11 3.55
N GLY A 39 -12.81 8.38 3.61
CA GLY A 39 -11.73 7.51 3.18
C GLY A 39 -11.67 6.19 3.92
N THR A 40 -11.90 5.11 3.18
CA THR A 40 -11.25 3.84 3.45
C THR A 40 -9.75 4.04 3.23
N VAL A 41 -8.98 4.05 4.32
CA VAL A 41 -7.51 3.94 4.21
C VAL A 41 -7.21 2.56 3.63
N GLN A 42 -7.00 2.50 2.32
CA GLN A 42 -6.67 1.26 1.64
C GLN A 42 -5.22 0.89 1.94
N CYS A 43 -4.98 -0.32 2.42
CA CYS A 43 -3.65 -0.86 2.61
C CYS A 43 -2.97 -1.09 1.26
N ALA A 44 -1.66 -0.83 1.18
CA ALA A 44 -0.89 -1.22 0.02
C ALA A 44 -0.79 -2.75 -0.05
N THR A 45 -1.06 -3.35 -1.19
CA THR A 45 -0.77 -4.76 -1.45
C THR A 45 0.47 -4.87 -2.32
N VAL A 46 1.34 -5.82 -2.01
CA VAL A 46 2.63 -5.98 -2.68
C VAL A 46 2.88 -7.42 -3.06
N THR A 47 3.65 -7.62 -4.13
CA THR A 47 4.26 -8.89 -4.50
C THR A 47 5.77 -8.77 -4.46
N LEU A 48 6.43 -9.88 -4.12
CA LEU A 48 7.85 -9.93 -3.83
C LEU A 48 8.51 -10.95 -4.74
N ILE A 49 9.61 -10.56 -5.37
CA ILE A 49 10.58 -11.49 -5.96
C ILE A 49 11.78 -11.52 -5.03
N GLN A 50 12.04 -12.67 -4.43
CA GLN A 50 13.14 -12.83 -3.50
C GLN A 50 14.47 -13.07 -4.24
N PRO A 51 15.60 -12.72 -3.61
CA PRO A 51 16.92 -13.07 -4.10
C PRO A 51 17.05 -14.58 -4.36
N THR A 52 17.84 -14.91 -5.37
CA THR A 52 18.23 -16.28 -5.69
C THR A 52 19.70 -16.49 -5.35
N CYS A 53 20.20 -17.71 -5.50
CA CYS A 53 21.63 -18.01 -5.34
C CYS A 53 22.53 -17.29 -6.37
N LEU A 54 21.98 -16.85 -7.50
CA LEU A 54 22.72 -16.16 -8.57
C LEU A 54 22.54 -14.64 -8.55
N LEU A 55 21.44 -14.16 -7.96
CA LEU A 55 21.11 -12.74 -7.89
C LEU A 55 20.74 -12.37 -6.45
N ALA A 56 21.62 -11.58 -5.82
CA ALA A 56 21.51 -11.22 -4.40
C ALA A 56 20.50 -10.09 -4.10
N THR A 57 19.71 -9.67 -5.10
CA THR A 57 18.74 -8.57 -4.98
C THR A 57 17.32 -9.05 -5.20
N GLY A 58 16.39 -8.41 -4.50
CA GLY A 58 14.96 -8.65 -4.60
C GLY A 58 14.22 -7.51 -5.32
N THR A 59 12.96 -7.77 -5.60
CA THR A 59 12.04 -6.79 -6.20
C THR A 59 10.75 -6.72 -5.39
N ILE A 60 10.32 -5.51 -5.05
CA ILE A 60 9.00 -5.23 -4.48
C ILE A 60 8.15 -4.59 -5.57
N THR A 61 6.98 -5.15 -5.84
CA THR A 61 6.00 -4.58 -6.76
C THR A 61 4.70 -4.29 -6.02
N VAL A 62 4.28 -3.03 -6.01
CA VAL A 62 2.96 -2.65 -5.48
C VAL A 62 1.89 -3.06 -6.48
N THR A 63 0.91 -3.85 -6.05
CA THR A 63 -0.18 -4.35 -6.90
C THR A 63 -1.49 -3.60 -6.68
N ALA A 64 -1.67 -2.98 -5.53
CA ALA A 64 -2.75 -2.05 -5.25
C ALA A 64 -2.43 -1.13 -4.07
N PRO A 65 -3.04 0.06 -3.99
CA PRO A 65 -3.80 0.70 -5.08
C PRO A 65 -2.89 1.13 -6.25
N LEU A 66 -3.38 1.00 -7.49
CA LEU A 66 -2.71 1.48 -8.70
C LEU A 66 -3.59 2.53 -9.38
N GLY A 67 -2.99 3.60 -9.88
CA GLY A 67 -3.73 4.70 -10.49
C GLY A 67 -2.87 5.88 -10.91
N VAL A 68 -3.45 6.76 -11.72
CA VAL A 68 -2.81 8.01 -12.15
C VAL A 68 -2.71 8.98 -10.98
N GLY A 69 -1.54 9.62 -10.82
CA GLY A 69 -1.29 10.55 -9.71
C GLY A 69 -0.97 9.87 -8.38
N LEU A 70 -0.95 8.53 -8.31
CA LEU A 70 -0.42 7.82 -7.15
C LEU A 70 1.11 7.80 -7.21
N THR A 71 1.73 7.91 -6.03
CA THR A 71 3.17 7.73 -5.87
C THR A 71 3.44 6.69 -4.79
N TYR A 72 4.52 5.94 -4.95
CA TYR A 72 4.85 4.77 -4.15
C TYR A 72 6.18 5.01 -3.45
N SER A 73 6.31 4.51 -2.23
CA SER A 73 7.53 4.59 -1.44
C SER A 73 7.77 3.28 -0.68
N ILE A 74 9.03 2.93 -0.47
CA ILE A 74 9.48 1.76 0.32
C ILE A 74 10.13 2.15 1.65
N ASP A 75 10.31 3.44 1.89
CA ASP A 75 10.94 4.02 3.09
C ASP A 75 10.02 5.04 3.80
N GLY A 76 8.92 5.44 3.18
CA GLY A 76 8.00 6.49 3.65
C GLY A 76 8.52 7.91 3.45
N ILE A 77 9.65 8.09 2.75
CA ILE A 77 10.32 9.39 2.56
C ILE A 77 10.42 9.71 1.07
N ASN A 78 10.98 8.78 0.28
CA ASN A 78 11.19 8.94 -1.15
C ASN A 78 10.03 8.31 -1.92
N TYR A 79 9.33 9.14 -2.70
CA TYR A 79 8.18 8.72 -3.49
C TYR A 79 8.49 8.76 -4.99
N GLN A 80 8.10 7.72 -5.70
CA GLN A 80 8.25 7.59 -7.16
C GLN A 80 6.93 7.22 -7.82
N SER A 81 6.76 7.51 -9.10
CA SER A 81 5.55 7.15 -9.87
C SER A 81 5.49 5.67 -10.26
N SER A 82 6.65 5.00 -10.33
CA SER A 82 6.70 3.57 -10.64
C SER A 82 6.35 2.73 -9.40
N PRO A 83 5.44 1.75 -9.50
CA PRO A 83 5.12 0.83 -8.41
C PRO A 83 6.17 -0.27 -8.23
N ILE A 84 7.23 -0.30 -9.04
CA ILE A 84 8.26 -1.34 -9.06
C ILE A 84 9.55 -0.82 -8.45
N PHE A 85 10.05 -1.53 -7.44
CA PHE A 85 11.32 -1.31 -6.77
C PHE A 85 12.20 -2.53 -6.95
N ALA A 86 13.17 -2.46 -7.87
CA ALA A 86 14.09 -3.55 -8.17
C ALA A 86 15.49 -3.27 -7.60
N GLY A 87 16.30 -4.31 -7.45
CA GLY A 87 17.68 -4.17 -6.99
C GLY A 87 17.81 -3.97 -5.48
N LEU A 88 16.80 -4.40 -4.70
CA LEU A 88 16.76 -4.21 -3.26
C LEU A 88 17.62 -5.23 -2.53
N ALA A 89 18.45 -4.76 -1.60
CA ALA A 89 19.21 -5.63 -0.71
C ALA A 89 18.29 -6.31 0.32
N ALA A 90 18.81 -7.34 0.98
CA ALA A 90 18.12 -7.99 2.09
C ALA A 90 17.80 -6.99 3.21
N GLY A 91 16.56 -6.97 3.66
CA GLY A 91 16.07 -5.96 4.59
C GLY A 91 14.55 -5.90 4.69
N SER A 92 14.06 -5.08 5.60
CA SER A 92 12.65 -4.77 5.76
C SER A 92 12.35 -3.40 5.16
N TYR A 93 11.29 -3.32 4.36
CA TYR A 93 10.86 -2.13 3.64
C TYR A 93 9.43 -1.77 4.03
N ASN A 94 9.18 -0.48 4.25
CA ASN A 94 7.88 0.05 4.66
C ASN A 94 7.18 0.65 3.45
N VAL A 95 6.33 -0.15 2.82
CA VAL A 95 5.65 0.25 1.59
C VAL A 95 4.46 1.15 1.92
N THR A 96 4.43 2.33 1.30
CA THR A 96 3.31 3.27 1.38
C THR A 96 2.96 3.80 0.00
N VAL A 97 1.69 4.17 -0.17
CA VAL A 97 1.16 4.79 -1.38
C VAL A 97 0.57 6.14 -1.00
N ASN A 98 1.01 7.19 -1.67
CA ASN A 98 0.48 8.54 -1.52
C ASN A 98 -0.45 8.81 -2.71
N GLY A 99 -1.73 9.02 -2.41
CA GLY A 99 -2.77 9.30 -3.40
C GLY A 99 -3.00 10.78 -3.70
N GLY A 100 -2.16 11.67 -3.17
CA GLY A 100 -2.36 13.11 -3.23
C GLY A 100 -3.39 13.60 -2.20
N GLY A 101 -3.47 14.91 -2.02
CA GLY A 101 -4.41 15.52 -1.06
C GLY A 101 -4.18 15.17 0.41
N GLY A 102 -2.99 14.66 0.76
CA GLY A 102 -2.65 14.22 2.12
C GLY A 102 -3.08 12.80 2.46
N CYS A 103 -3.67 12.06 1.51
CA CYS A 103 -4.05 10.67 1.71
C CYS A 103 -2.85 9.73 1.49
N ILE A 104 -2.31 9.21 2.59
CA ILE A 104 -1.27 8.16 2.57
C ILE A 104 -1.90 6.85 3.05
N SER A 105 -1.60 5.75 2.35
CA SER A 105 -2.02 4.40 2.74
C SER A 105 -1.42 3.98 4.09
N THR A 106 -1.97 2.93 4.71
CA THR A 106 -1.26 2.28 5.81
C THR A 106 0.07 1.70 5.33
N ILE A 107 1.02 1.55 6.26
CA ILE A 107 2.31 0.91 6.00
C ILE A 107 2.09 -0.59 5.79
N THR A 108 2.62 -1.10 4.68
CA THR A 108 2.73 -2.54 4.42
C THR A 108 4.20 -2.94 4.52
N VAL A 109 4.52 -3.81 5.47
CA VAL A 109 5.90 -4.28 5.67
C VAL A 109 6.22 -5.39 4.68
N ALA A 110 7.26 -5.18 3.87
CA ALA A 110 7.79 -6.11 2.89
C ALA A 110 9.20 -6.53 3.28
N VAL A 111 9.47 -7.83 3.34
CA VAL A 111 10.79 -8.35 3.75
C VAL A 111 11.47 -9.03 2.58
N ILE A 112 12.65 -8.53 2.22
CA ILE A 112 13.58 -9.16 1.28
C ILE A 112 14.55 -10.02 2.06
N LEU A 113 14.56 -11.32 1.77
CA LEU A 113 15.42 -12.28 2.45
C LEU A 113 16.85 -12.21 1.92
N SER A 114 17.82 -12.63 2.73
CA SER A 114 19.18 -12.84 2.24
C SER A 114 19.22 -13.94 1.18
N ALA A 115 20.08 -13.78 0.18
CA ALA A 115 20.31 -14.80 -0.84
C ALA A 115 20.67 -16.14 -0.20
N PRO A 116 20.08 -17.26 -0.65
CA PRO A 116 20.47 -18.58 -0.19
C PRO A 116 21.95 -18.85 -0.49
N ALA A 117 22.62 -19.59 0.40
CA ALA A 117 23.98 -20.03 0.17
C ALA A 117 24.06 -20.92 -1.09
N VAL A 118 25.08 -20.67 -1.93
CA VAL A 118 25.32 -21.50 -3.12
C VAL A 118 25.86 -22.86 -2.67
N PRO A 119 25.27 -23.99 -3.10
CA PRO A 119 25.82 -25.30 -2.80
C PRO A 119 27.22 -25.45 -3.41
N VAL A 120 28.16 -26.01 -2.65
CA VAL A 120 29.50 -26.33 -3.16
C VAL A 120 29.38 -27.34 -4.30
N ALA A 121 30.02 -27.06 -5.43
CA ALA A 121 30.04 -27.96 -6.58
C ALA A 121 30.71 -29.29 -6.23
N ALA A 122 30.12 -30.41 -6.68
CA ALA A 122 30.73 -31.72 -6.50
C ALA A 122 32.03 -31.82 -7.31
N THR A 123 33.13 -32.16 -6.64
CA THR A 123 34.40 -32.47 -7.30
C THR A 123 34.40 -33.94 -7.72
N VAL A 124 34.48 -34.20 -9.03
CA VAL A 124 34.64 -35.55 -9.55
C VAL A 124 36.13 -35.84 -9.73
N THR A 125 36.66 -36.79 -8.97
CA THR A 125 38.00 -37.33 -9.17
C THR A 125 37.92 -38.61 -9.98
N LEU A 126 38.44 -38.60 -11.19
CA LEU A 126 38.57 -39.79 -12.05
C LEU A 126 39.82 -40.56 -11.67
N ILE A 127 39.63 -41.79 -11.18
CA ILE A 127 40.72 -42.76 -11.00
C ILE A 127 40.69 -43.68 -12.23
N GLN A 128 41.76 -43.66 -13.00
CA GLN A 128 41.91 -44.52 -14.17
C GLN A 128 42.47 -45.87 -13.71
N PRO A 129 41.96 -47.02 -14.20
CA PRO A 129 42.57 -48.30 -13.92
C PRO A 129 43.96 -48.34 -14.54
N THR A 130 44.99 -48.56 -13.73
CA THR A 130 46.31 -48.90 -14.24
C THR A 130 46.31 -50.37 -14.63
N CYS A 131 46.46 -50.68 -15.92
CA CYS A 131 46.72 -52.05 -16.35
C CYS A 131 48.07 -52.49 -15.79
N LEU A 132 48.03 -53.33 -14.76
CA LEU A 132 49.21 -54.02 -14.24
C LEU A 132 49.29 -55.36 -15.00
N LEU A 133 50.33 -55.49 -15.83
CA LEU A 133 50.68 -56.70 -16.60
C LEU A 133 51.36 -57.74 -15.72
#